data_AF-A0A2D9QNT6-F1
#
_entry.id   AF-A0A2D9QNT6-F1
#
_cell.length_a   1.000
_cell.length_b   1.000
_cell.length_c   1.000
_cell.angle_alpha   90.00
_cell.angle_beta   90.00
_cell.angle_gamma   90.00
#
_symmetry.space_group_name_H-M   'P 1'
#
loop_
_entity.id
_entity.type
_entity.pdbx_description
1 polymer ?
#
loop_
_entity_poly.entity_id
_entity_poly.type
_entity_poly.pdbx_seq_one_letter_code
_entity_poly.pdbx_strand_id
1 'polypeptide(L)'
;MSSEIHSINVSDGGVPKSMVESADITKEGVEGDFNRFRAGMGGDPDRAVCIFSLELIERLKQEGHPIEIGSTGENLTIRGVDWESLSEGLHLEIGDVVLELSEPCAPCSKIGESFIGRRFSRVDHDQEFGWSRWLARVVREGRVYVGDSVNIVITPDH
;
A
#
# COMPACT_ATOMS: atom_id res chain seq x y z
N MET A 1 5.23 -1.54 20.37
CA MET A 1 5.60 -0.68 19.22
C MET A 1 4.31 -0.11 18.67
N SER A 2 4.27 1.17 18.33
CA SER A 2 3.08 1.78 17.72
C SER A 2 3.13 1.56 16.21
N SER A 3 1.98 1.21 15.63
CA SER A 3 1.80 1.11 14.19
C SER A 3 1.48 2.50 13.62
N GLU A 4 2.13 2.91 12.55
CA GLU A 4 1.99 4.26 11.98
C GLU A 4 2.28 4.33 10.48
N ILE A 5 1.85 5.43 9.83
CA ILE A 5 2.28 5.79 8.48
C ILE A 5 3.73 6.25 8.53
N HIS A 6 4.60 5.52 7.84
CA HIS A 6 5.99 5.93 7.63
C HIS A 6 6.14 6.89 6.44
N SER A 7 5.40 6.64 5.36
CA SER A 7 5.45 7.49 4.15
C SER A 7 4.11 7.51 3.44
N ILE A 8 3.79 8.67 2.85
CA ILE A 8 2.69 8.87 1.91
C ILE A 8 3.32 9.18 0.56
N ASN A 9 3.00 8.39 -0.46
CA ASN A 9 3.63 8.46 -1.77
C ASN A 9 2.57 8.66 -2.87
N VAL A 10 2.82 9.61 -3.76
CA VAL A 10 1.94 9.93 -4.88
C VAL A 10 2.73 10.10 -6.18
N SER A 11 2.10 9.88 -7.32
CA SER A 11 2.65 10.21 -8.64
C SER A 11 1.55 10.61 -9.61
N ASP A 12 1.87 11.45 -10.59
CA ASP A 12 0.99 11.72 -11.75
C ASP A 12 0.96 10.56 -12.77
N GLY A 13 1.61 9.44 -12.44
CA GLY A 13 1.55 8.18 -13.19
C GLY A 13 2.89 7.50 -13.30
N GLY A 14 3.04 6.37 -12.60
CA GLY A 14 4.20 5.49 -12.73
C GLY A 14 4.81 5.13 -11.39
N VAL A 15 6.06 4.69 -11.43
CA VAL A 15 6.90 4.44 -10.27
C VAL A 15 8.32 4.96 -10.57
N PRO A 16 9.07 5.44 -9.56
CA PRO A 16 8.70 5.53 -8.15
C PRO A 16 7.71 6.66 -7.87
N LYS A 17 6.89 6.49 -6.84
CA LYS A 17 6.05 7.56 -6.27
C LYS A 17 6.90 8.46 -5.37
N SER A 18 6.58 9.75 -5.34
CA SER A 18 7.29 10.75 -4.53
C SER A 18 6.60 10.96 -3.19
N MET A 19 7.38 11.18 -2.15
CA MET A 19 6.88 11.40 -0.79
C MET A 19 6.19 12.77 -0.66
N VAL A 20 5.08 12.80 0.09
CA VAL A 20 4.39 14.01 0.54
C VAL A 20 4.13 13.95 2.04
N GLU A 21 4.00 15.10 2.69
CA GLU A 21 3.78 15.18 4.15
C GLU A 21 2.37 14.73 4.57
N SER A 22 1.39 14.90 3.67
CA SER A 22 -0.02 14.58 3.90
C SER A 22 -0.74 14.39 2.57
N ALA A 23 -1.87 13.70 2.57
CA ALA A 23 -2.75 13.60 1.41
C ALA A 23 -4.21 13.41 1.85
N ASP A 24 -5.14 13.95 1.05
CA ASP A 24 -6.56 13.60 1.16
C ASP A 24 -6.80 12.24 0.50
N ILE A 25 -7.49 11.35 1.22
CA ILE A 25 -7.87 10.02 0.75
C ILE A 25 -9.39 10.00 0.57
N THR A 26 -9.80 9.79 -0.68
CA THR A 26 -11.20 9.74 -1.10
C THR A 26 -11.54 8.37 -1.66
N LYS A 27 -12.81 8.09 -1.89
CA LYS A 27 -13.25 6.88 -2.62
C LYS A 27 -12.65 6.78 -4.03
N GLU A 28 -12.26 7.90 -4.60
CA GLU A 28 -11.57 7.97 -5.90
C GLU A 28 -10.05 7.74 -5.78
N GLY A 29 -9.51 7.55 -4.58
CA GLY A 29 -8.10 7.30 -4.31
C GLY A 29 -7.40 8.44 -3.56
N VAL A 30 -6.07 8.37 -3.57
CA VAL A 30 -5.20 9.34 -2.90
C VAL A 30 -5.00 10.56 -3.79
N GLU A 31 -5.29 11.76 -3.27
CA GLU A 31 -5.10 13.01 -4.01
C GLU A 31 -3.65 13.19 -4.43
N GLY A 32 -3.44 13.61 -5.68
CA GLY A 32 -2.12 13.73 -6.29
C GLY A 32 -1.57 12.42 -6.87
N ASP A 33 -2.24 11.28 -6.67
CA ASP A 33 -1.88 10.01 -7.30
C ASP A 33 -2.75 9.68 -8.51
N PHE A 34 -2.13 9.14 -9.56
CA PHE A 34 -2.80 8.68 -10.76
C PHE A 34 -2.30 7.30 -11.18
N ASN A 35 -3.22 6.33 -11.21
CA ASN A 35 -2.94 4.98 -11.69
C ASN A 35 -3.64 4.72 -13.02
N ARG A 36 -2.88 4.71 -14.13
CA ARG A 36 -3.38 4.45 -15.48
C ARG A 36 -4.13 3.13 -15.64
N PHE A 37 -3.70 2.09 -14.94
CA PHE A 37 -4.33 0.77 -15.04
C PHE A 37 -5.70 0.78 -14.36
N ARG A 38 -5.78 1.33 -13.14
CA ARG A 38 -7.05 1.56 -12.44
C ARG A 38 -8.00 2.46 -13.22
N ALA A 39 -7.51 3.57 -13.78
CA ALA A 39 -8.31 4.46 -14.61
C ALA A 39 -8.90 3.73 -15.84
N GLY A 40 -8.13 2.84 -16.47
CA GLY A 40 -8.62 2.01 -17.58
C GLY A 40 -9.72 1.00 -17.19
N MET A 41 -9.84 0.69 -15.90
CA MET A 41 -10.91 -0.15 -15.33
C MET A 41 -12.10 0.68 -14.80
N GLY A 42 -12.20 1.95 -15.21
CA GLY A 42 -13.29 2.82 -14.74
C GLY A 42 -13.09 3.36 -13.33
N GLY A 43 -11.86 3.37 -12.81
CA GLY A 43 -11.57 3.96 -11.49
C GLY A 43 -11.86 3.04 -10.31
N ASP A 44 -11.80 1.72 -10.53
CA ASP A 44 -12.15 0.65 -9.57
C ASP A 44 -11.94 1.07 -8.08
N PRO A 45 -13.04 1.20 -7.30
CA PRO A 45 -12.97 1.66 -5.91
C PRO A 45 -12.24 0.66 -5.00
N ASP A 46 -12.13 -0.61 -5.40
CA ASP A 46 -11.48 -1.65 -4.60
C ASP A 46 -9.96 -1.52 -4.63
N ARG A 47 -9.45 -0.70 -5.56
CA ARG A 47 -8.03 -0.47 -5.77
C ARG A 47 -7.63 0.98 -5.50
N ALA A 48 -8.42 1.69 -4.70
CA ALA A 48 -8.28 3.11 -4.44
C ALA A 48 -6.94 3.46 -3.78
N VAL A 49 -6.47 2.62 -2.86
CA VAL A 49 -5.21 2.81 -2.12
C VAL A 49 -4.36 1.54 -2.18
N CYS A 50 -3.06 1.69 -2.45
CA CYS A 50 -2.08 0.60 -2.32
C CYS A 50 -1.22 0.79 -1.07
N ILE A 51 -1.01 -0.27 -0.29
CA ILE A 51 -0.31 -0.22 1.01
C ILE A 51 0.84 -1.21 1.02
N PHE A 52 1.98 -0.85 1.62
CA PHE A 52 3.10 -1.77 1.85
C PHE A 52 3.75 -1.61 3.23
N SER A 53 4.39 -2.69 3.71
CA SER A 53 5.13 -2.69 4.99
C SER A 53 6.55 -2.17 4.80
N LEU A 54 6.94 -1.26 5.70
CA LEU A 54 8.31 -0.81 5.83
C LEU A 54 9.26 -1.96 6.17
N GLU A 55 8.86 -2.84 7.08
CA GLU A 55 9.65 -4.00 7.51
C GLU A 55 9.93 -4.94 6.34
N LEU A 56 8.97 -5.15 5.44
CA LEU A 56 9.17 -5.95 4.24
C LEU A 56 10.10 -5.26 3.23
N ILE A 57 9.97 -3.95 3.04
CA ILE A 57 10.90 -3.17 2.21
C ILE A 57 12.33 -3.30 2.76
N GLU A 58 12.52 -3.16 4.08
CA GLU A 58 13.82 -3.31 4.73
C GLU A 58 14.40 -4.72 4.59
N ARG A 59 13.58 -5.76 4.75
CA ARG A 59 14.00 -7.16 4.52
C ARG A 59 14.42 -7.38 3.07
N LEU A 60 13.67 -6.86 2.10
CA LEU A 60 14.02 -6.95 0.69
C LEU A 60 15.32 -6.19 0.38
N LYS A 61 15.57 -5.04 1.01
CA LYS A 61 16.86 -4.34 0.94
C LYS A 61 18.00 -5.19 1.49
N GLN A 62 17.79 -5.90 2.60
CA GLN A 62 18.78 -6.82 3.18
C GLN A 62 19.06 -8.03 2.28
N GLU A 63 18.06 -8.49 1.52
CA GLU A 63 18.22 -9.46 0.43
C GLU A 63 18.97 -8.90 -0.80
N GLY A 64 19.28 -7.60 -0.80
CA GLY A 64 20.04 -6.89 -1.84
C GLY A 64 19.17 -6.23 -2.91
N HIS A 65 17.84 -6.26 -2.78
CA HIS A 65 16.95 -5.61 -3.74
C HIS A 65 17.11 -4.09 -3.68
N PRO A 66 17.24 -3.39 -4.83
CA PRO A 66 17.32 -1.93 -4.88
C PRO A 66 15.93 -1.27 -4.70
N ILE A 67 15.09 -1.88 -3.87
CA ILE A 67 13.75 -1.40 -3.55
C ILE A 67 13.85 -0.18 -2.64
N GLU A 68 13.04 0.83 -2.89
CA GLU A 68 12.95 2.05 -2.08
C GLU A 68 11.48 2.34 -1.75
N ILE A 69 11.27 3.22 -0.77
CA ILE A 69 9.92 3.70 -0.45
C ILE A 69 9.32 4.37 -1.69
N GLY A 70 8.08 4.00 -2.02
CA GLY A 70 7.35 4.44 -3.21
C GLY A 70 7.77 3.75 -4.50
N SER A 71 8.85 2.95 -4.52
CA SER A 71 9.39 2.35 -5.75
C SER A 71 8.52 1.21 -6.28
N THR A 72 7.71 0.62 -5.39
CA THR A 72 6.71 -0.40 -5.77
C THR A 72 5.33 0.19 -6.01
N GLY A 73 5.17 1.51 -6.00
CA GLY A 73 3.91 2.19 -6.32
C GLY A 73 2.86 2.09 -5.23
N GLU A 74 3.26 1.74 -4.01
CA GLU A 74 2.41 1.87 -2.82
C GLU A 74 2.15 3.35 -2.51
N ASN A 75 0.92 3.67 -2.13
CA ASN A 75 0.54 4.99 -1.65
C ASN A 75 0.88 5.19 -0.19
N LEU A 76 0.69 4.17 0.63
CA LEU A 76 1.00 4.22 2.07
C LEU A 76 2.06 3.18 2.37
N THR A 77 3.19 3.64 2.90
CA THR A 77 4.18 2.77 3.54
C THR A 77 3.93 2.83 5.03
N ILE A 78 3.58 1.71 5.65
CA ILE A 78 3.25 1.64 7.08
C ILE A 78 4.27 0.78 7.83
N ARG A 79 4.41 1.02 9.12
CA ARG A 79 5.25 0.22 10.01
C ARG A 79 4.47 -0.25 11.24
N GLY A 80 4.97 -1.29 11.90
CA GLY A 80 4.46 -1.80 13.17
C GLY A 80 3.25 -2.74 13.06
N VAL A 81 2.74 -2.96 11.84
CA VAL A 81 1.62 -3.87 11.58
C VAL A 81 2.13 -5.28 11.34
N ASP A 82 1.49 -6.26 11.97
CA ASP A 82 1.73 -7.69 11.67
C ASP A 82 1.18 -8.02 10.28
N TRP A 83 2.06 -7.99 9.29
CA TRP A 83 1.69 -8.08 7.88
C TRP A 83 1.07 -9.44 7.50
N GLU A 84 1.47 -10.52 8.19
CA GLU A 84 0.95 -11.86 7.95
C GLU A 84 -0.47 -12.04 8.49
N SER A 85 -0.92 -11.17 9.41
CA SER A 85 -2.29 -11.17 9.94
C SER A 85 -3.31 -10.50 9.02
N LEU A 86 -2.85 -9.84 7.94
CA LEU A 86 -3.72 -9.12 7.02
C LEU A 86 -4.47 -10.10 6.10
N SER A 87 -5.77 -9.82 5.91
CA SER A 87 -6.64 -10.56 5.01
C SER A 87 -7.64 -9.63 4.34
N GLU A 88 -8.24 -10.08 3.24
CA GLU A 88 -9.39 -9.40 2.64
C GLU A 88 -10.52 -9.17 3.67
N GLY A 89 -11.19 -8.03 3.59
CA GLY A 89 -12.25 -7.58 4.51
C GLY A 89 -11.75 -6.93 5.80
N LEU A 90 -10.46 -7.01 6.12
CA LEU A 90 -9.91 -6.39 7.32
C LEU A 90 -9.90 -4.86 7.19
N HIS A 91 -10.26 -4.18 8.29
CA HIS A 91 -10.32 -2.74 8.34
C HIS A 91 -9.09 -2.12 9.02
N LEU A 92 -8.52 -1.09 8.38
CA LEU A 92 -7.43 -0.27 8.91
C LEU A 92 -7.95 1.14 9.19
N GLU A 93 -7.90 1.55 10.45
CA GLU A 93 -8.11 2.94 10.88
C GLU A 93 -6.79 3.69 10.85
N ILE A 94 -6.73 4.76 10.04
CA ILE A 94 -5.52 5.54 9.80
C ILE A 94 -5.88 7.03 9.87
N GLY A 95 -5.54 7.69 10.98
CA GLY A 95 -5.99 9.07 11.22
C GLY A 95 -7.52 9.16 11.12
N ASP A 96 -8.03 10.02 10.23
CA ASP A 96 -9.48 10.16 9.97
C ASP A 96 -10.04 9.11 8.99
N VAL A 97 -9.17 8.38 8.30
CA VAL A 97 -9.52 7.46 7.20
C VAL A 97 -9.79 6.06 7.73
N VAL A 98 -10.74 5.36 7.11
CA VAL A 98 -10.94 3.92 7.28
C VAL A 98 -10.79 3.24 5.93
N LEU A 99 -9.86 2.29 5.84
CA LEU A 99 -9.63 1.47 4.66
C LEU A 99 -10.10 0.04 4.94
N GLU A 100 -10.66 -0.63 3.93
CA GLU A 100 -10.93 -2.07 3.97
C GLU A 100 -10.03 -2.73 2.93
N LEU A 101 -9.25 -3.73 3.35
CA LEU A 101 -8.38 -4.50 2.46
C LEU A 101 -9.25 -5.30 1.48
N SER A 102 -9.00 -5.12 0.19
CA SER A 102 -9.80 -5.72 -0.87
C SER A 102 -9.14 -6.95 -1.49
N GLU A 103 -7.83 -6.87 -1.78
CA GLU A 103 -7.09 -7.98 -2.35
C GLU A 103 -5.56 -7.76 -2.23
N PRO A 104 -4.75 -8.83 -2.31
CA PRO A 104 -3.32 -8.71 -2.52
C PRO A 104 -3.01 -8.00 -3.85
N CYS A 105 -2.05 -7.07 -3.84
CA CYS A 105 -1.65 -6.34 -5.03
C CYS A 105 -0.69 -7.17 -5.89
N ALA A 106 -1.20 -7.75 -6.98
CA ALA A 106 -0.41 -8.49 -7.94
C ALA A 106 0.80 -7.66 -8.42
N PRO A 107 2.01 -8.23 -8.44
CA PRO A 107 3.19 -7.54 -8.95
C PRO A 107 3.15 -7.43 -10.47
N CYS A 108 3.77 -6.39 -11.02
CA CYS A 108 3.81 -6.17 -12.47
C CYS A 108 5.20 -5.70 -12.92
N SER A 109 5.45 -5.75 -14.23
CA SER A 109 6.76 -5.39 -14.80
C SER A 109 7.21 -3.96 -14.50
N LYS A 110 6.29 -3.05 -14.13
CA LYS A 110 6.60 -1.66 -13.78
C LYS A 110 7.47 -1.54 -12.52
N ILE A 111 7.30 -2.45 -11.56
CA ILE A 111 8.10 -2.43 -10.32
C ILE A 111 9.43 -3.20 -10.47
N GLY A 112 9.74 -3.69 -11.68
CA GLY A 112 10.90 -4.55 -11.94
C GLY A 112 12.23 -3.96 -11.47
N GLU A 113 12.42 -2.64 -11.62
CA GLU A 113 13.65 -1.96 -11.18
C GLU A 113 13.84 -1.97 -9.66
N SER A 114 12.80 -2.28 -8.87
CA SER A 114 12.92 -2.45 -7.42
C SER A 114 13.53 -3.79 -7.04
N PHE A 115 13.76 -4.72 -7.97
CA PHE A 115 14.18 -6.08 -7.66
C PHE A 115 15.42 -6.50 -8.43
N ILE A 116 16.37 -7.18 -7.75
CA ILE A 116 17.54 -7.78 -8.40
C ILE A 116 17.09 -8.67 -9.56
N GLY A 117 17.67 -8.42 -10.74
CA GLY A 117 17.36 -9.17 -11.95
C GLY A 117 15.91 -9.01 -12.42
N ARG A 118 15.23 -7.93 -11.98
CA ARG A 118 13.82 -7.66 -12.28
C ARG A 118 12.86 -8.75 -11.81
N ARG A 119 13.22 -9.49 -10.74
CA ARG A 119 12.40 -10.55 -10.13
C ARG A 119 11.27 -9.98 -9.28
N PHE A 120 10.35 -9.23 -9.90
CA PHE A 120 9.22 -8.60 -9.21
C PHE A 120 8.19 -9.58 -8.64
N SER A 121 8.20 -10.85 -9.06
CA SER A 121 7.37 -11.90 -8.46
C SER A 121 7.77 -12.27 -7.02
N ARG A 122 8.86 -11.69 -6.49
CA ARG A 122 9.29 -11.89 -5.09
C ARG A 122 8.27 -11.37 -4.06
N VAL A 123 7.40 -10.45 -4.46
CA VAL A 123 6.29 -9.91 -3.65
C VAL A 123 4.93 -10.38 -4.17
N ASP A 124 4.91 -11.52 -4.86
CA ASP A 124 3.70 -12.18 -5.31
C ASP A 124 3.07 -12.97 -4.15
N HIS A 125 1.78 -12.76 -3.90
CA HIS A 125 1.10 -13.37 -2.76
C HIS A 125 1.02 -14.91 -2.86
N ASP A 126 0.83 -15.44 -4.06
CA ASP A 126 0.64 -16.88 -4.29
C ASP A 126 1.97 -17.64 -4.23
N GLN A 127 3.09 -16.94 -4.49
CA GLN A 127 4.43 -17.51 -4.43
C GLN A 127 5.08 -17.31 -3.05
N GLU A 128 4.83 -16.17 -2.42
CA GLU A 128 5.47 -15.70 -1.20
C GLU A 128 4.42 -15.11 -0.27
N PHE A 129 3.60 -15.98 0.35
CA PHE A 129 2.54 -15.56 1.28
C PHE A 129 3.08 -14.61 2.35
N GLY A 130 2.37 -13.51 2.59
CA GLY A 130 2.79 -12.47 3.54
C GLY A 130 3.83 -11.48 3.01
N TRP A 131 4.21 -11.53 1.72
CA TRP A 131 5.16 -10.57 1.12
C TRP A 131 4.53 -9.56 0.16
N SER A 132 3.25 -9.73 -0.17
CA SER A 132 2.57 -8.87 -1.11
C SER A 132 2.21 -7.51 -0.52
N ARG A 133 2.16 -6.50 -1.38
CA ARG A 133 1.41 -5.26 -1.13
C ARG A 133 -0.09 -5.58 -1.01
N TRP A 134 -0.84 -4.68 -0.41
CA TRP A 134 -2.31 -4.77 -0.34
C TRP A 134 -2.97 -3.64 -1.13
N LEU A 135 -4.10 -3.95 -1.76
CA LEU A 135 -5.05 -2.97 -2.27
C LEU A 135 -6.18 -2.81 -1.26
N ALA A 136 -6.77 -1.62 -1.22
CA ALA A 136 -7.84 -1.29 -0.30
C ALA A 136 -8.86 -0.32 -0.91
N ARG A 137 -10.11 -0.51 -0.51
CA ARG A 137 -11.21 0.45 -0.73
C ARG A 137 -11.28 1.45 0.43
N VAL A 138 -11.78 2.65 0.15
CA VAL A 138 -11.97 3.69 1.17
C VAL A 138 -13.38 3.61 1.73
N VAL A 139 -13.49 3.21 2.99
CA VAL A 139 -14.76 3.12 3.73
C VAL A 139 -15.16 4.49 4.29
N ARG A 140 -14.18 5.19 4.88
CA ARG A 140 -14.34 6.57 5.36
C ARG A 140 -13.22 7.43 4.79
N GLU A 141 -13.61 8.48 4.06
CA GLU A 141 -12.71 9.48 3.51
C GLU A 141 -12.17 10.41 4.60
N GLY A 142 -11.02 11.01 4.35
CA GLY A 142 -10.37 11.88 5.30
C GLY A 142 -8.96 12.25 4.86
N ARG A 143 -8.25 12.94 5.75
CA ARG A 143 -6.87 13.33 5.52
C ARG A 143 -5.94 12.51 6.40
N VAL A 144 -4.79 12.15 5.85
CA VAL A 144 -3.73 11.48 6.60
C VAL A 144 -2.44 12.27 6.55
N TYR A 145 -1.62 12.11 7.58
CA TYR A 145 -0.30 12.70 7.74
C TYR A 145 0.74 11.62 8.01
N VAL A 146 1.99 11.87 7.60
CA VAL A 146 3.11 11.03 8.03
C VAL A 146 3.16 11.01 9.56
N GLY A 147 3.25 9.80 10.15
CA GLY A 147 3.22 9.57 11.59
C GLY A 147 1.84 9.25 12.16
N ASP A 148 0.76 9.34 11.38
CA ASP A 148 -0.57 8.93 11.85
C ASP A 148 -0.59 7.47 12.27
N SER A 149 -1.28 7.19 13.39
CA SER A 149 -1.40 5.83 13.91
C SER A 149 -2.25 4.95 12.98
N VAL A 150 -1.86 3.68 12.86
CA VAL A 150 -2.57 2.66 12.09
C VAL A 150 -3.11 1.60 13.05
N ASN A 151 -4.42 1.40 13.09
CA ASN A 151 -5.05 0.40 13.95
C ASN A 151 -5.81 -0.61 13.11
N ILE A 152 -5.63 -1.90 13.41
CA ILE A 152 -6.48 -2.96 12.87
C ILE A 152 -7.79 -2.95 13.64
N VAL A 153 -8.91 -2.80 12.94
CA VAL A 153 -10.24 -2.89 13.51
C VAL A 153 -10.76 -4.30 13.27
N ILE A 154 -11.01 -5.02 14.35
CA ILE A 154 -11.71 -6.30 14.31
C ILE A 154 -13.21 -5.98 14.29
N THR A 155 -13.82 -5.98 13.11
CA THR A 155 -15.28 -5.99 13.02
C THR A 155 -15.77 -7.37 13.44
N PRO A 156 -16.71 -7.49 14.40
CA PRO A 156 -17.32 -8.77 14.71
C PRO A 156 -17.98 -9.33 13.44
N ASP A 157 -17.64 -10.56 13.07
CA ASP A 157 -18.36 -11.29 12.03
C ASP A 157 -19.87 -11.29 12.37
N HIS A 158 -20.70 -10.97 11.37
CA HIS A 158 -22.16 -11.02 11.48
C HIS A 158 -22.68 -12.44 11.73
#